data_AF-A0A2G6B4C3-F1
#
_entry.id   AF-A0A2G6B4C3-F1
#
_cell.length_a   1.000
_cell.length_b   1.000
_cell.length_c   1.000
_cell.angle_alpha   90.00
_cell.angle_beta   90.00
_cell.angle_gamma   90.00
#
_symmetry.space_group_name_H-M   'P 1'
#
loop_
_entity.id
_entity.type
_entity.pdbx_description
1 polymer ?
#
loop_
_entity_poly.entity_id
_entity_poly.type
_entity_poly.pdbx_seq_one_letter_code
_entity_poly.pdbx_strand_id
1 'polypeptide(L)' 'MKLLLNEEPIPLLPSLVMKVGLNAALFLQQLHYRSNIFKNIRDGHKWVYNTYDDWMEEFSFWSLNTIKRITHDLNKRDI' A
#
# COMPACT_ATOMS: atom_id res chain seq x y z
N MET A 1 -11.18 -3.10 20.58
CA MET A 1 -11.08 -4.30 19.73
C MET A 1 -9.85 -5.08 20.19
N LYS A 2 -9.94 -6.39 20.43
CA LYS A 2 -8.80 -7.21 20.85
C LYS A 2 -8.31 -8.01 19.63
N LEU A 3 -7.08 -7.78 19.21
CA LEU A 3 -6.45 -8.49 18.09
C LEU A 3 -5.82 -9.81 18.57
N LEU A 4 -5.59 -10.73 17.62
CA LEU A 4 -4.91 -12.00 17.89
C LEU A 4 -3.43 -11.79 18.25
N LEU A 5 -2.79 -10.81 17.60
CA LEU A 5 -1.40 -10.41 17.82
C LEU A 5 -1.36 -8.96 18.32
N ASN A 6 -0.34 -8.64 19.11
CA ASN A 6 -0.11 -7.29 19.62
C ASN A 6 0.78 -6.49 18.64
N GLU A 7 0.24 -6.20 17.48
CA GLU A 7 0.88 -5.41 16.42
C GLU A 7 -0.07 -4.34 15.88
N GLU A 8 0.48 -3.34 15.19
CA GLU A 8 -0.32 -2.30 14.56
C GLU A 8 -1.08 -2.88 13.35
N PRO A 9 -2.43 -2.88 13.34
CA PRO A 9 -3.18 -3.43 12.24
C PRO A 9 -3.11 -2.52 11.03
N ILE A 10 -3.01 -3.10 9.83
CA ILE A 10 -3.26 -2.36 8.60
C ILE A 10 -4.79 -2.24 8.43
N PRO A 11 -5.37 -1.02 8.54
CA PRO A 11 -6.81 -0.85 8.34
C PRO A 11 -7.17 -1.23 6.91
N LEU A 12 -8.35 -1.82 6.69
CA LEU A 12 -8.79 -2.18 5.35
C LEU A 12 -10.28 -1.87 5.19
N LEU A 13 -10.62 -1.11 4.17
CA LEU A 13 -11.98 -0.72 3.89
C LEU A 13 -12.65 -1.73 2.94
N PRO A 14 -13.75 -2.41 3.32
CA PRO A 14 -14.41 -3.37 2.45
C PRO A 14 -14.85 -2.76 1.11
N SER A 15 -15.28 -1.49 1.12
CA SER A 15 -15.63 -0.75 -0.09
C SER A 15 -14.45 -0.53 -1.03
N LEU A 16 -13.23 -0.36 -0.49
CA LEU A 16 -12.00 -0.28 -1.29
C LEU A 16 -11.67 -1.65 -1.89
N VAL A 17 -11.76 -2.71 -1.09
CA VAL A 17 -11.54 -4.09 -1.55
C VAL A 17 -12.48 -4.44 -2.70
N MET A 18 -13.76 -4.09 -2.61
CA MET A 18 -14.72 -4.31 -3.70
C MET A 18 -14.37 -3.55 -4.98
N LYS A 19 -13.73 -2.38 -4.87
CA LYS A 19 -13.36 -1.55 -6.03
C LYS A 19 -12.10 -2.03 -6.74
N VAL A 20 -11.06 -2.40 -5.99
CA VAL A 20 -9.73 -2.65 -6.58
C VAL A 20 -9.22 -4.07 -6.37
N GLY A 21 -9.85 -4.86 -5.51
CA GLY A 21 -9.39 -6.18 -5.06
C GLY A 21 -8.55 -6.11 -3.79
N LEU A 22 -8.42 -7.23 -3.07
CA LEU A 22 -7.79 -7.29 -1.74
C LEU A 22 -6.34 -6.77 -1.73
N ASN A 23 -5.49 -7.31 -2.60
CA ASN A 23 -4.06 -6.95 -2.63
C ASN A 23 -3.84 -5.49 -3.00
N ALA A 24 -4.58 -5.00 -4.01
CA ALA A 24 -4.53 -3.61 -4.44
C ALA A 24 -5.03 -2.67 -3.33
N ALA A 25 -6.12 -3.02 -2.65
CA ALA A 25 -6.67 -2.23 -1.56
C ALA A 25 -5.68 -2.12 -0.39
N LEU A 26 -5.04 -3.24 -0.03
CA LEU A 26 -4.05 -3.27 1.04
C LEU A 26 -2.82 -2.42 0.70
N PHE A 27 -2.31 -2.53 -0.53
CA PHE A 27 -1.18 -1.71 -1.00
C PHE A 27 -1.53 -0.22 -1.03
N LEU A 28 -2.67 0.16 -1.62
CA LEU A 28 -3.11 1.56 -1.72
C LEU A 28 -3.33 2.18 -0.34
N GLN A 29 -3.88 1.43 0.61
CA GLN A 29 -4.10 1.93 1.96
C GLN A 29 -2.77 2.23 2.66
N GLN A 30 -1.78 1.34 2.52
CA GLN A 30 -0.45 1.56 3.08
C GLN A 30 0.28 2.71 2.38
N LEU A 31 0.18 2.81 1.06
CA LEU A 31 0.69 3.94 0.28
C LEU A 31 0.09 5.27 0.73
N HIS A 32 -1.22 5.32 0.97
CA HIS A 32 -1.90 6.49 1.50
C HIS A 32 -1.40 6.87 2.89
N TYR A 33 -1.23 5.88 3.78
CA TYR A 33 -0.65 6.10 5.11
C TYR A 33 0.76 6.70 5.03
N ARG A 34 1.64 6.10 4.23
CA ARG A 34 3.01 6.60 4.01
C ARG A 34 3.02 8.01 3.41
N SER A 35 2.15 8.29 2.45
CA SER A 35 1.99 9.63 1.85
C SER A 35 1.56 10.68 2.89
N ASN A 36 0.80 10.29 3.92
CA ASN A 36 0.43 11.21 4.99
C ASN A 36 1.55 11.46 6.01
N ILE A 37 2.43 10.48 6.23
CA ILE A 37 3.59 10.62 7.13
C ILE A 37 4.69 11.44 6.46
N PHE A 38 5.04 11.09 5.22
CA PHE A 38 6.09 11.76 4.48
C PHE A 38 5.57 13.08 3.92
N LYS A 39 6.16 14.20 4.37
CA LYS A 39 5.84 15.55 3.86
C LYS A 39 6.58 15.87 2.56
N ASN A 40 6.87 14.86 1.76
CA ASN A 40 7.58 15.00 0.51
C ASN A 40 6.59 15.52 -0.55
N ILE A 41 6.65 16.81 -0.81
CA ILE A 41 5.84 17.46 -1.85
C ILE A 41 6.74 17.71 -3.06
N ARG A 42 6.34 17.20 -4.22
CA ARG A 42 6.99 17.46 -5.50
C ARG A 42 5.90 17.75 -6.54
N ASP A 43 6.06 18.86 -7.23
CA ASP A 43 5.10 19.36 -8.23
C ASP A 43 3.67 19.51 -7.66
N GLY A 44 3.56 19.92 -6.40
CA GLY A 44 2.27 20.07 -5.70
C GLY A 44 1.62 18.76 -5.23
N HIS A 45 2.24 17.61 -5.53
CA HIS A 45 1.73 16.29 -5.16
C HIS A 45 2.55 15.68 -4.02
N LYS A 46 1.93 14.84 -3.20
CA LYS A 46 2.64 14.08 -2.16
C LYS A 46 3.29 12.84 -2.77
N TRP A 47 4.56 12.59 -2.47
CA TRP A 47 5.34 11.48 -3.00
C TRP A 47 5.85 10.55 -1.91
N VAL A 48 5.81 9.24 -2.20
CA VAL A 48 6.44 8.19 -1.41
C VAL A 48 7.60 7.64 -2.22
N TYR A 49 8.82 7.73 -1.69
CA TYR A 49 10.06 7.34 -2.41
C TYR A 49 10.54 5.92 -2.10
N ASN A 50 9.63 5.03 -1.71
CA ASN A 50 9.95 3.64 -1.39
C ASN A 50 10.31 2.84 -2.65
N THR A 51 11.40 2.11 -2.58
CA THR A 51 11.78 1.06 -3.53
C THR A 51 10.89 -0.17 -3.38
N TYR A 52 10.95 -1.11 -4.33
CA TYR A 52 10.21 -2.37 -4.19
C TYR A 52 10.71 -3.21 -3.01
N ASP A 53 11.98 -3.12 -2.65
CA ASP A 53 12.55 -3.81 -1.49
C ASP A 53 12.02 -3.20 -0.19
N ASP A 54 11.92 -1.86 -0.10
CA ASP A 54 11.29 -1.19 1.06
C ASP A 54 9.83 -1.63 1.23
N TRP A 55 9.08 -1.76 0.13
CA TRP A 55 7.73 -2.30 0.17
C TRP A 55 7.67 -3.77 0.58
N MET A 56 8.70 -4.55 0.26
CA MET A 56 8.79 -5.95 0.67
C MET A 56 9.08 -6.08 2.16
N GLU A 57 9.80 -5.13 2.77
CA GLU A 57 9.96 -5.09 4.23
C GLU A 57 8.62 -4.83 4.94
N GLU A 58 7.83 -3.88 4.44
CA GLU A 58 6.49 -3.58 4.98
C GLU A 58 5.48 -4.72 4.73
N PHE A 59 5.55 -5.32 3.55
CA PHE A 59 4.71 -6.44 3.14
C PHE A 59 5.54 -7.72 3.08
N SER A 60 6.16 -8.08 4.22
CA SER A 60 7.06 -9.26 4.34
C SER A 60 6.40 -10.60 4.02
N PHE A 61 5.07 -10.63 3.94
CA PHE A 61 4.28 -11.79 3.50
C PHE A 61 4.07 -11.86 1.98
N TRP A 62 4.50 -10.86 1.22
CA TRP A 62 4.50 -10.86 -0.25
C TRP A 62 5.92 -10.99 -0.80
N SER A 63 6.04 -11.68 -1.94
CA SER A 63 7.27 -11.66 -2.72
C SER A 63 7.42 -10.34 -3.48
N LEU A 64 8.67 -9.98 -3.81
CA LEU A 64 8.98 -8.83 -4.67
C LEU A 64 8.18 -8.84 -5.98
N ASN A 65 8.02 -10.03 -6.59
CA ASN A 65 7.23 -10.20 -7.82
C ASN A 65 5.74 -9.89 -7.62
N THR A 66 5.19 -10.19 -6.44
CA THR A 66 3.81 -9.88 -6.11
C THR A 66 3.61 -8.38 -5.99
N ILE A 67 4.53 -7.68 -5.32
CA ILE A 67 4.51 -6.22 -5.18
C ILE A 67 4.61 -5.56 -6.56
N LYS A 68 5.58 -5.97 -7.40
CA LYS A 68 5.73 -5.47 -8.77
C LYS A 68 4.48 -5.67 -9.62
N ARG A 69 3.80 -6.81 -9.49
CA ARG A 69 2.55 -7.08 -10.20
C ARG A 69 1.42 -6.17 -9.72
N ILE A 70 1.28 -5.98 -8.41
CA ILE A 70 0.25 -5.11 -7.83
C ILE A 70 0.42 -3.67 -8.33
N THR A 71 1.65 -3.12 -8.24
CA THR A 71 1.93 -1.75 -8.68
C THR A 71 1.73 -1.58 -10.19
N HIS A 72 2.15 -2.57 -10.99
CA HIS A 72 1.92 -2.57 -12.43
C HIS A 72 0.44 -2.60 -12.80
N ASP A 73 -0.36 -3.43 -12.14
CA ASP A 73 -1.79 -3.55 -12.38
C ASP A 73 -2.56 -2.30 -11.94
N LEU A 74 -2.13 -1.63 -10.86
CA LEU A 74 -2.66 -0.34 -10.44
C LEU A 74 -2.38 0.76 -11.46
N ASN A 75 -1.12 0.89 -11.91
CA ASN A 75 -0.74 1.85 -12.95
C ASN A 75 -1.52 1.63 -14.25
N LYS A 76 -1.74 0.37 -14.65
CA LYS A 76 -2.56 0.03 -15.83
C LYS A 76 -4.02 0.46 -15.71
N ARG A 77 -4.53 0.59 -14.49
CA ARG A 77 -5.90 1.02 -14.20
C ARG A 77 -6.02 2.53 -13.99
N ASP A 78 -4.90 3.26 -14.09
CA ASP A 78 -4.82 4.71 -13.85
C ASP A 78 -5.30 5.09 -12.43
N ILE A 79 -4.85 4.31 -11.44
CA ILE A 79 -5.12 4.49 -10.00
C ILE A 79 -3.84 4.85 -9.27
#